data_AF-F3Z3W2-F1
#
_entry.id   AF-F3Z3W2-F1
#
_cell.length_a   1.000
_cell.length_b   1.000
_cell.length_c   1.000
_cell.angle_alpha   90.00
_cell.angle_beta   90.00
_cell.angle_gamma   90.00
#
_symmetry.space_group_name_H-M   'P 1'
#
loop_
_entity.id
_entity.type
_entity.pdbx_description
1 polymer ?
#
loop_
_entity_poly.entity_id
_entity_poly.type
_entity_poly.pdbx_seq_one_letter_code
_entity_poly.pdbx_strand_id
1 'polypeptide(L)'
;MKKRYFSITAIVAVMFLVALSGYLRLQAKHDVPARVIMDNNGGRVIFTHQAHAQDYGFECADCHHDNIGQDQPLACGSCHPSAFDEKFRVEHQKTFPNDEACMRCHSETPTGPLAKEDKPDTEIIPTRADAFHNQCMSCHEESGGPYGKDSCYDCHAR
;
A
#
# COMPACT_ATOMS: atom_id res chain seq x y z
N MET A 1 -25.64 -33.37 44.26
CA MET A 1 -25.58 -32.72 42.93
C MET A 1 -26.01 -33.73 41.87
N LYS A 2 -27.14 -33.56 41.18
CA LYS A 2 -27.63 -34.56 40.19
C LYS A 2 -26.60 -34.70 39.06
N LYS A 3 -26.23 -35.93 38.64
CA LYS A 3 -25.21 -36.25 37.60
C LYS A 3 -25.22 -35.31 36.37
N ARG A 4 -26.41 -34.90 35.95
CA ARG A 4 -26.68 -33.92 34.87
C ARG A 4 -26.03 -32.54 35.07
N TYR A 5 -25.99 -32.00 36.29
CA TYR A 5 -25.32 -30.72 36.54
C TYR A 5 -23.80 -30.83 36.44
N PHE A 6 -23.22 -31.96 36.82
CA PHE A 6 -21.79 -32.20 36.69
C PHE A 6 -21.34 -32.20 35.23
N SER A 7 -22.09 -32.90 34.35
CA SER A 7 -21.81 -32.91 32.91
C SER A 7 -21.94 -31.52 32.28
N ILE A 8 -22.94 -30.73 32.68
CA ILE A 8 -23.13 -29.36 32.17
C ILE A 8 -21.97 -28.46 32.62
N THR A 9 -21.59 -28.48 33.89
CA THR A 9 -20.47 -27.67 34.39
C THR A 9 -19.15 -28.04 33.72
N ALA A 10 -18.90 -29.33 33.46
CA ALA A 10 -17.70 -29.78 32.77
C ALA A 10 -17.62 -29.24 31.32
N ILE A 11 -18.73 -29.30 30.57
CA ILE A 11 -18.79 -28.76 29.20
C ILE A 11 -18.56 -27.26 29.20
N VAL A 12 -19.21 -26.51 30.10
CA VAL A 12 -19.04 -25.06 30.21
C VAL A 12 -17.59 -24.70 30.56
N ALA A 13 -16.96 -25.43 31.48
CA ALA A 13 -15.55 -25.22 31.82
C ALA A 13 -14.62 -25.45 30.62
N VAL A 14 -14.87 -26.51 29.83
CA VAL A 14 -14.10 -26.78 28.60
C VAL A 14 -14.29 -25.66 27.57
N MET A 15 -15.53 -25.22 27.33
CA MET A 15 -15.79 -24.11 26.39
C MET A 15 -15.14 -22.80 26.87
N PHE A 16 -15.17 -22.53 28.18
CA PHE A 16 -14.50 -21.37 28.75
C PHE A 16 -12.98 -21.43 28.56
N LEU A 17 -12.36 -22.59 28.78
CA LEU A 17 -10.92 -22.79 28.54
C LEU A 17 -10.54 -22.63 27.07
N VAL A 18 -11.37 -23.14 26.14
CA VAL A 18 -11.15 -22.95 24.70
C VAL A 18 -11.25 -21.48 24.33
N ALA A 19 -12.29 -20.78 24.78
CA ALA A 19 -12.46 -19.35 24.54
C ALA A 19 -11.30 -18.52 25.12
N LEU A 20 -10.88 -18.82 26.35
CA LEU A 20 -9.72 -18.18 26.98
C LEU A 20 -8.44 -18.43 26.18
N SER A 21 -8.23 -19.66 25.70
CA SER A 21 -7.07 -19.98 24.87
C SER A 21 -7.09 -19.26 23.51
N GLY A 22 -8.26 -19.10 22.90
CA GLY A 22 -8.42 -18.33 21.66
C GLY A 22 -8.15 -16.85 21.88
N TYR A 23 -8.58 -16.28 23.00
CA TYR A 23 -8.37 -14.88 23.34
C TYR A 23 -6.92 -14.56 23.72
N LEU A 24 -6.23 -15.50 24.37
CA LEU A 24 -4.82 -15.37 24.75
C LEU A 24 -3.86 -15.66 23.58
N ARG A 25 -4.33 -16.26 22.49
CA ARG A 25 -3.55 -16.37 21.25
C ARG A 25 -3.51 -15.02 20.56
N LEU A 26 -2.44 -14.28 20.84
CA LEU A 26 -2.09 -13.08 20.09
C LEU A 26 -1.93 -13.48 18.61
N GLN A 27 -2.84 -13.04 17.75
CA GLN A 27 -2.68 -13.26 16.32
C GLN A 27 -1.42 -12.53 15.86
N ALA A 28 -0.57 -13.23 15.10
CA ALA A 28 0.62 -12.63 14.53
C ALA A 28 0.21 -11.42 13.68
N LYS A 29 0.90 -10.29 13.91
CA LYS A 29 0.79 -9.12 13.05
C LYS A 29 1.12 -9.58 11.63
N HIS A 30 0.19 -9.38 10.70
CA HIS A 30 0.46 -9.68 9.30
C HIS A 30 1.33 -8.56 8.76
N ASP A 31 2.52 -8.90 8.25
CA ASP A 31 3.46 -7.92 7.69
C ASP A 31 2.97 -7.34 6.36
N VAL A 32 2.11 -8.08 5.65
CA VAL A 32 1.48 -7.66 4.39
C VAL A 32 -0.01 -7.44 4.60
N PRO A 33 -0.57 -6.27 4.26
CA PRO A 33 -1.99 -5.99 4.43
C PRO A 33 -2.84 -6.80 3.45
N ALA A 34 -3.97 -7.32 3.92
CA ALA A 34 -4.91 -8.02 3.04
C ALA A 34 -5.63 -7.07 2.06
N ARG A 35 -5.94 -5.86 2.53
CA ARG A 35 -6.60 -4.79 1.78
C ARG A 35 -5.99 -3.44 2.11
N VAL A 36 -5.92 -2.57 1.13
CA VAL A 36 -5.45 -1.19 1.26
C VAL A 36 -6.55 -0.26 0.80
N ILE A 37 -6.84 0.75 1.62
CA ILE A 37 -7.80 1.80 1.28
C ILE A 37 -7.03 3.01 0.80
N MET A 38 -7.33 3.45 -0.42
CA MET A 38 -6.75 4.65 -1.01
C MET A 38 -7.82 5.72 -1.15
N ASP A 39 -7.79 6.69 -0.24
CA ASP A 39 -8.66 7.85 -0.31
C ASP A 39 -8.13 8.85 -1.34
N ASN A 40 -8.99 9.26 -2.27
CA ASN A 40 -8.67 10.23 -3.32
C ASN A 40 -9.94 10.96 -3.79
N ASN A 41 -9.75 12.02 -4.58
CA ASN A 41 -10.85 12.89 -5.05
C ASN A 41 -11.82 12.19 -6.01
N GLY A 42 -11.42 11.09 -6.67
CA GLY A 42 -12.27 10.29 -7.55
C GLY A 42 -13.19 9.30 -6.82
N GLY A 43 -13.10 9.23 -5.49
CA GLY A 43 -13.76 8.22 -4.67
C GLY A 43 -12.76 7.21 -4.11
N ARG A 44 -13.13 6.54 -3.03
CA ARG A 44 -12.25 5.60 -2.33
C ARG A 44 -11.98 4.37 -3.20
N VAL A 45 -10.71 3.99 -3.36
CA VAL A 45 -10.36 2.71 -3.98
C VAL A 45 -10.04 1.70 -2.88
N ILE A 46 -10.72 0.56 -2.90
CA ILE A 46 -10.46 -0.56 -1.98
C ILE A 46 -9.65 -1.59 -2.75
N PHE A 47 -8.34 -1.56 -2.58
CA PHE A 47 -7.44 -2.49 -3.25
C PHE A 47 -7.27 -3.78 -2.44
N THR A 48 -7.50 -4.92 -3.10
CA THR A 48 -7.32 -6.26 -2.53
C THR A 48 -5.87 -6.71 -2.68
N HIS A 49 -4.98 -6.12 -1.88
CA HIS A 49 -3.53 -6.38 -1.94
C HIS A 49 -3.19 -7.87 -1.82
N GLN A 50 -3.83 -8.61 -0.90
CA GLN A 50 -3.58 -10.05 -0.78
C GLN A 50 -3.96 -10.83 -2.03
N ALA A 51 -5.05 -10.46 -2.71
CA ALA A 51 -5.43 -11.13 -3.95
C ALA A 51 -4.36 -10.96 -5.03
N HIS A 52 -3.82 -9.75 -5.18
CA HIS A 52 -2.78 -9.49 -6.17
C HIS A 52 -1.46 -10.19 -5.83
N ALA A 53 -1.01 -10.09 -4.57
CA ALA A 53 0.29 -10.61 -4.16
C ALA A 53 0.32 -12.12 -3.91
N GLN A 54 -0.77 -12.71 -3.41
CA GLN A 54 -0.79 -14.13 -3.00
C GLN A 54 -1.66 -14.99 -3.90
N ASP A 55 -2.87 -14.52 -4.27
CA ASP A 55 -3.80 -15.36 -5.02
C ASP A 55 -3.48 -15.36 -6.53
N TYR A 56 -3.12 -14.20 -7.08
CA TYR A 56 -2.72 -14.03 -8.48
C TYR A 56 -1.22 -14.20 -8.69
N GLY A 57 -0.43 -14.07 -7.62
CA GLY A 57 1.01 -14.33 -7.64
C GLY A 57 1.85 -13.26 -8.32
N PHE A 58 1.41 -12.00 -8.32
CA PHE A 58 2.25 -10.90 -8.77
C PHE A 58 3.40 -10.64 -7.80
N GLU A 59 4.55 -10.30 -8.35
CA GLU A 59 5.73 -10.00 -7.56
C GLU A 59 5.57 -8.64 -6.88
N CYS A 60 6.17 -8.48 -5.69
CA CYS A 60 6.10 -7.22 -4.95
C CYS A 60 6.61 -6.04 -5.80
N ALA A 61 7.67 -6.29 -6.59
CA ALA A 61 8.31 -5.30 -7.45
C ALA A 61 7.46 -4.88 -8.66
N ASP A 62 6.43 -5.66 -9.04
CA ASP A 62 5.52 -5.30 -10.13
C ASP A 62 4.71 -4.03 -9.79
N CYS A 63 4.51 -3.76 -8.49
CA CYS A 63 3.88 -2.53 -8.00
C CYS A 63 4.87 -1.65 -7.21
N HIS A 64 5.69 -2.25 -6.35
CA HIS A 64 6.70 -1.57 -5.53
C HIS A 64 8.07 -1.58 -6.21
N HIS A 65 8.13 -0.95 -7.37
CA HIS A 65 9.33 -0.78 -8.19
C HIS A 65 10.35 0.25 -7.65
N ASP A 66 10.24 0.63 -6.36
CA ASP A 66 11.12 1.63 -5.78
C ASP A 66 12.57 1.16 -5.76
N ASN A 67 12.87 -0.13 -5.55
CA ASN A 67 14.21 -0.74 -5.62
C ASN A 67 15.29 0.02 -4.83
N ILE A 68 14.96 0.69 -3.71
CA ILE A 68 15.91 1.52 -2.94
C ILE A 68 16.45 0.80 -1.68
N GLY A 69 16.58 -0.53 -1.73
CA GLY A 69 17.32 -1.31 -0.72
C GLY A 69 16.75 -1.29 0.70
N GLN A 70 15.48 -0.97 0.86
CA GLN A 70 14.78 -0.83 2.15
C GLN A 70 13.86 -2.03 2.44
N ASP A 71 13.66 -2.34 3.71
CA ASP A 71 12.83 -3.49 4.14
C ASP A 71 11.32 -3.29 3.88
N GLN A 72 10.86 -2.03 3.81
CA GLN A 72 9.45 -1.70 3.60
C GLN A 72 9.28 -0.80 2.38
N PRO A 73 8.30 -1.10 1.51
CA PRO A 73 8.08 -0.30 0.31
C PRO A 73 7.62 1.12 0.65
N LEU A 74 8.04 2.09 -0.16
CA LEU A 74 7.50 3.44 -0.08
C LEU A 74 6.10 3.51 -0.69
N ALA A 75 5.30 4.44 -0.17
CA ALA A 75 4.07 4.83 -0.84
C ALA A 75 4.40 5.47 -2.19
N CYS A 76 3.62 5.17 -3.23
CA CYS A 76 3.78 5.78 -4.56
C CYS A 76 3.86 7.32 -4.49
N GLY A 77 3.06 7.90 -3.58
CA GLY A 77 2.98 9.34 -3.31
C GLY A 77 4.28 10.00 -2.83
N SER A 78 5.25 9.22 -2.36
CA SER A 78 6.56 9.72 -1.95
C SER A 78 7.38 10.22 -3.15
N CYS A 79 7.24 9.56 -4.31
CA CYS A 79 7.94 9.91 -5.55
C CYS A 79 6.99 10.53 -6.60
N HIS A 80 5.74 10.05 -6.64
CA HIS A 80 4.67 10.50 -7.52
C HIS A 80 3.64 11.27 -6.70
N PRO A 81 3.89 12.52 -6.29
CA PRO A 81 2.94 13.31 -5.51
C PRO A 81 1.69 13.67 -6.32
N SER A 82 0.69 14.25 -5.66
CA SER A 82 -0.43 14.87 -6.38
C SER A 82 0.01 16.07 -7.23
N ALA A 83 1.07 16.76 -6.81
CA ALA A 83 1.69 17.86 -7.54
C ALA A 83 3.14 18.08 -7.06
N PHE A 84 4.03 18.46 -7.97
CA PHE A 84 5.42 18.88 -7.66
C PHE A 84 5.48 20.37 -7.29
N ASP A 85 4.64 20.76 -6.34
CA ASP A 85 4.54 22.14 -5.86
C ASP A 85 5.66 22.51 -4.86
N GLU A 86 5.63 23.74 -4.35
CA GLU A 86 6.61 24.20 -3.37
C GLU A 86 6.57 23.37 -2.07
N LYS A 87 5.39 22.89 -1.68
CA LYS A 87 5.25 22.09 -0.47
C LYS A 87 5.98 20.75 -0.64
N PHE A 88 5.78 20.07 -1.77
CA PHE A 88 6.53 18.86 -2.08
C PHE A 88 8.04 19.12 -2.06
N ARG A 89 8.50 20.19 -2.72
CA ARG A 89 9.94 20.54 -2.77
C ARG A 89 10.58 20.73 -1.40
N VAL A 90 9.86 21.26 -0.42
CA VAL A 90 10.39 21.47 0.94
C VAL A 90 10.27 20.22 1.82
N GLU A 91 9.24 19.40 1.60
CA GLU A 91 8.91 18.32 2.52
C GLU A 91 9.42 16.94 2.09
N HIS A 92 9.61 16.68 0.79
CA HIS A 92 9.91 15.34 0.24
C HIS A 92 11.17 14.70 0.86
N GLN A 93 12.20 15.49 1.16
CA GLN A 93 13.44 15.03 1.80
C GLN A 93 13.21 14.32 3.14
N LYS A 94 12.09 14.59 3.83
CA LYS A 94 11.74 13.95 5.11
C LYS A 94 11.07 12.59 4.93
N THR A 95 10.67 12.25 3.71
CA THR A 95 9.91 11.05 3.37
C THR A 95 10.81 9.87 3.02
N PHE A 96 12.06 10.13 2.62
CA PHE A 96 12.98 9.09 2.19
C PHE A 96 13.85 8.57 3.35
N PRO A 97 14.01 7.24 3.50
CA PRO A 97 14.76 6.66 4.60
C PRO A 97 16.27 6.63 4.37
N ASN A 98 16.73 6.76 3.12
CA ASN A 98 18.14 6.70 2.75
C ASN A 98 18.48 7.67 1.61
N ASP A 99 19.77 7.96 1.44
CA ASP A 99 20.28 8.85 0.41
C ASP A 99 20.21 8.27 -1.01
N GLU A 100 20.05 6.94 -1.14
CA GLU A 100 19.92 6.27 -2.45
C GLU A 100 18.65 6.72 -3.18
N ALA A 101 17.58 7.02 -2.43
CA ALA A 101 16.34 7.56 -2.98
C ALA A 101 16.52 8.93 -3.65
N CYS A 102 17.46 9.77 -3.18
CA CYS A 102 17.71 11.09 -3.73
C CYS A 102 18.15 10.99 -5.20
N MET A 103 18.98 10.01 -5.52
CA MET A 103 19.52 9.79 -6.86
C MET A 103 18.49 9.25 -7.87
N ARG A 104 17.26 8.97 -7.44
CA ARG A 104 16.16 8.59 -8.35
C ARG A 104 15.59 9.75 -9.13
N CYS A 105 15.74 10.97 -8.61
CA CYS A 105 15.33 12.19 -9.30
C CYS A 105 16.53 13.12 -9.52
N HIS A 106 17.42 13.23 -8.53
CA HIS A 106 18.59 14.10 -8.58
C HIS A 106 19.80 13.36 -9.16
N SER A 107 20.72 14.08 -9.78
CA SER A 107 21.98 13.48 -10.25
C SER A 107 22.93 13.12 -9.10
N GLU A 108 22.77 13.77 -7.95
CA GLU A 108 23.53 13.54 -6.73
C GLU A 108 22.69 13.89 -5.49
N THR A 109 23.11 13.46 -4.30
CA THR A 109 22.41 13.78 -3.05
C THR A 109 22.53 15.27 -2.72
N PRO A 110 21.43 16.05 -2.69
CA PRO A 110 21.49 17.48 -2.42
C PRO A 110 21.94 17.76 -0.98
N THR A 111 22.87 18.68 -0.81
CA THR A 111 23.34 19.15 0.52
C THR A 111 22.75 20.51 0.92
N GLY A 112 21.91 21.09 0.05
CA GLY A 112 21.29 22.40 0.26
C GLY A 112 20.33 22.78 -0.87
N PRO A 113 19.87 24.05 -0.90
CA PRO A 113 18.99 24.55 -1.95
C PRO A 113 19.65 24.46 -3.33
N LEU A 114 18.95 23.83 -4.28
CA LEU A 114 19.42 23.68 -5.65
C LEU A 114 19.11 24.92 -6.50
N ALA A 115 20.02 25.26 -7.42
CA ALA A 115 19.75 26.20 -8.49
C ALA A 115 18.64 25.66 -9.41
N LYS A 116 18.06 26.51 -10.27
CA LYS A 116 16.89 26.08 -11.08
C LYS A 116 17.28 25.00 -12.10
N GLU A 117 18.50 25.11 -12.61
CA GLU A 117 19.09 24.26 -13.65
C GLU A 117 19.42 22.85 -13.13
N ASP A 118 19.75 22.75 -11.84
CA ASP A 118 20.10 21.49 -11.17
C ASP A 118 18.88 20.75 -10.61
N LYS A 119 17.68 21.34 -10.74
CA LYS A 119 16.44 20.70 -10.29
C LYS A 119 16.04 19.60 -11.29
N PRO A 120 15.59 18.44 -10.80
CA PRO A 120 15.06 17.38 -11.65
C PRO A 120 13.94 17.89 -12.55
N ASP A 121 13.89 17.39 -13.77
CA ASP A 121 12.72 17.57 -14.63
C ASP A 121 11.58 16.70 -14.08
N THR A 122 10.56 17.34 -13.54
CA THR A 122 9.39 16.67 -12.96
C THR A 122 8.28 16.45 -13.98
N GLU A 123 8.36 17.02 -15.18
CA GLU A 123 7.30 16.86 -16.20
C GLU A 123 7.23 15.42 -16.73
N ILE A 124 8.34 14.70 -16.68
CA ILE A 124 8.42 13.28 -17.07
C ILE A 124 7.96 12.32 -15.97
N ILE A 125 7.75 12.81 -14.75
CA ILE A 125 7.33 11.98 -13.62
C ILE A 125 5.81 12.09 -13.47
N PRO A 126 5.04 11.01 -13.69
CA PRO A 126 3.59 11.07 -13.57
C PRO A 126 3.17 11.44 -12.14
N THR A 127 2.03 12.12 -12.03
CA THR A 127 1.43 12.37 -10.71
C THR A 127 0.96 11.05 -10.09
N ARG A 128 0.63 11.07 -8.79
CA ARG A 128 0.09 9.91 -8.09
C ARG A 128 -1.08 9.28 -8.84
N ALA A 129 -2.01 10.10 -9.31
CA ALA A 129 -3.22 9.63 -9.98
C ALA A 129 -2.89 8.96 -11.31
N ASP A 130 -2.02 9.57 -12.10
CA ASP A 130 -1.60 9.03 -13.39
C ASP A 130 -0.77 7.76 -13.22
N ALA A 131 0.12 7.71 -12.22
CA ALA A 131 0.90 6.52 -11.92
C ALA A 131 0.01 5.32 -11.56
N PHE A 132 -1.02 5.53 -10.72
CA PHE A 132 -1.98 4.46 -10.40
C PHE A 132 -2.80 4.04 -11.61
N HIS A 133 -3.36 4.99 -12.37
CA HIS A 133 -4.13 4.65 -13.57
C HIS A 133 -3.26 3.91 -14.57
N ASN A 134 -2.05 4.37 -14.86
CA ASN A 134 -1.14 3.69 -15.78
C ASN A 134 -0.82 2.27 -15.30
N GLN A 135 -0.41 2.08 -14.03
CA GLN A 135 -0.01 0.77 -13.52
C GLN A 135 -1.19 -0.21 -13.46
N CYS A 136 -2.28 0.18 -12.79
CA CYS A 136 -3.42 -0.72 -12.57
C CYS A 136 -4.15 -1.01 -13.88
N MET A 137 -4.42 0.02 -14.68
CA MET A 137 -5.19 -0.14 -15.91
C MET A 137 -4.41 -0.93 -16.96
N SER A 138 -3.08 -0.77 -17.09
CA SER A 138 -2.31 -1.54 -18.08
C SER A 138 -2.40 -3.05 -17.83
N CYS A 139 -2.19 -3.50 -16.59
CA CYS A 139 -2.30 -4.92 -16.27
C CYS A 139 -3.74 -5.44 -16.44
N HIS A 140 -4.73 -4.62 -16.07
CA HIS A 140 -6.14 -4.98 -16.25
C HIS A 140 -6.55 -5.05 -17.72
N GLU A 141 -6.02 -4.21 -18.59
CA GLU A 141 -6.25 -4.28 -20.04
C GLU A 141 -5.81 -5.63 -20.59
N GLU A 142 -4.64 -6.10 -20.16
CA GLU A 142 -4.06 -7.38 -20.61
C GLU A 142 -4.73 -8.60 -19.95
N SER A 143 -5.08 -8.48 -18.67
CA SER A 143 -5.58 -9.60 -17.84
C SER A 143 -7.11 -9.70 -17.78
N GLY A 144 -7.83 -8.79 -18.45
CA GLY A 144 -9.30 -8.74 -18.45
C GLY A 144 -9.91 -8.20 -17.15
N GLY A 145 -9.16 -7.37 -16.42
CA GLY A 145 -9.64 -6.62 -15.25
C GLY A 145 -10.41 -5.34 -15.64
N PRO A 146 -10.88 -4.56 -14.65
CA PRO A 146 -11.56 -3.29 -14.93
C PRO A 146 -10.61 -2.29 -15.60
N TYR A 147 -10.97 -1.88 -16.81
CA TYR A 147 -10.19 -1.01 -17.69
C TYR A 147 -11.10 -0.09 -18.50
N GLY A 148 -10.57 1.08 -18.87
CA GLY A 148 -11.24 2.01 -19.76
C GLY A 148 -12.16 2.99 -19.05
N LYS A 149 -12.64 3.97 -19.83
CA LYS A 149 -13.40 5.13 -19.35
C LYS A 149 -14.75 4.79 -18.73
N ASP A 150 -15.30 3.61 -19.02
CA ASP A 150 -16.63 3.21 -18.56
C ASP A 150 -16.57 2.39 -17.26
N SER A 151 -15.37 2.04 -16.79
CA SER A 151 -15.11 1.20 -15.60
C SER A 151 -14.67 1.98 -14.36
N CYS A 152 -14.85 3.31 -14.31
CA CYS A 152 -14.38 4.14 -13.20
C CYS A 152 -14.87 3.62 -11.83
N TYR A 153 -16.12 3.12 -11.77
CA TYR A 153 -16.75 2.67 -10.52
C TYR A 153 -16.48 1.22 -10.17
N ASP A 154 -15.79 0.48 -11.04
CA ASP A 154 -15.29 -0.85 -10.71
C ASP A 154 -14.07 -0.74 -9.77
N CYS A 155 -13.35 0.39 -9.82
CA CYS A 155 -12.24 0.70 -8.93
C CYS A 155 -12.62 1.69 -7.81
N HIS A 156 -13.31 2.78 -8.15
CA HIS A 156 -13.68 3.83 -7.20
C HIS A 156 -15.05 3.55 -6.58
N ALA A 157 -15.04 3.16 -5.30
CA ALA A 157 -16.24 3.02 -4.49
C ALA A 157 -16.90 4.39 -4.29
N ARG A 158 -18.21 4.43 -4.54
CA ARG A 158 -19.10 5.57 -4.33
C ARG A 158 -19.90 5.41 -3.05
#